data_AF-A0A959VGY9-F1
#
_entry.id   AF-A0A959VGY9-F1
#
_cell.length_a   1.000
_cell.length_b   1.000
_cell.length_c   1.000
_cell.angle_alpha   90.00
_cell.angle_beta   90.00
_cell.angle_gamma   90.00
#
_symmetry.space_group_name_H-M   'P 1'
#
loop_
_entity.id
_entity.type
_entity.pdbx_description
1 polymer ?
#
loop_
_entity_poly.entity_id
_entity_poly.type
_entity_poly.pdbx_seq_one_letter_code
_entity_poly.pdbx_strand_id
1 'polypeptide(L)'
;MAFTALIAATLIAQNQVPGLGQQVPDIIQAEWPSVDNPALKVMVYHQLLPLPEAKVCPTHDWKYPFATIGLGATPSNPSFVQRFRVFAQARGENHDDIAQWSTRMFLRLWSNNYNRFDIDHAIQYRRLVDVYLAFGGEAGGEHKFEVDGQDVDNDNRPQPASSIYLYQAWQIENPIQLAREIAHEYGHASIPPVGPFDGPEDWANGDAGERIYMRWLSKDLKAGKISTADVVNADPALIEKQVQEKFVPLATKIGINAPNASLTSSKSEQAYWEYVATACHASEVLPPKRLMRAMMLGGQSAATFYKELSTIAEETAEFSFPTPDYMKGEAFYIPGKFKSGQVKGAKVLTTKNGWTKLQPTAKTISVKGTPPKE
;
A
#
# COMPACT_ATOMS: atom_id res chain seq x y z
N MET A 1 8.78 27.63 11.36
CA MET A 1 10.10 27.36 10.75
C MET A 1 10.01 26.01 10.06
N ALA A 2 9.74 26.03 8.76
CA ALA A 2 9.64 24.82 7.94
C ALA A 2 11.05 24.48 7.42
N PHE A 3 11.58 23.33 7.83
CA PHE A 3 12.74 22.74 7.18
C PHE A 3 12.26 22.12 5.86
N THR A 4 12.48 22.82 4.75
CA THR A 4 12.37 22.23 3.42
C THR A 4 13.56 21.28 3.26
N ALA A 5 13.36 19.99 3.54
CA ALA A 5 14.35 18.98 3.23
C ALA A 5 14.43 18.86 1.70
N LEU A 6 15.44 19.48 1.10
CA LEU A 6 15.76 19.30 -0.30
C LEU A 6 16.27 17.85 -0.47
N ILE A 7 15.40 16.94 -0.89
CA ILE A 7 15.80 15.57 -1.23
C ILE A 7 16.60 15.66 -2.54
N ALA A 8 17.93 15.70 -2.43
CA ALA A 8 18.83 15.62 -3.57
C ALA A 8 18.77 14.19 -4.14
N ALA A 9 18.07 14.00 -5.26
CA ALA A 9 18.26 12.82 -6.08
C ALA A 9 19.67 12.91 -6.69
N THR A 10 20.56 12.00 -6.31
CA THR A 10 21.87 11.90 -6.97
C THR A 10 21.68 11.14 -8.28
N LEU A 11 21.62 11.86 -9.40
CA LEU A 11 21.71 11.25 -10.73
C LEU A 11 23.17 10.82 -10.92
N ILE A 12 23.46 9.53 -10.79
CA ILE A 12 24.78 9.00 -11.15
C ILE A 12 24.77 8.71 -12.64
N ALA A 13 25.17 9.69 -13.46
CA ALA A 13 25.54 9.44 -14.85
C ALA A 13 26.94 8.82 -14.88
N GLN A 14 27.06 7.53 -15.21
CA GLN A 14 28.37 6.93 -15.41
C GLN A 14 28.92 7.25 -16.81
N ASN A 15 30.10 7.90 -16.80
CA ASN A 15 31.13 8.03 -17.83
C ASN A 15 30.86 8.90 -19.06
N GLN A 16 31.47 10.10 -19.06
CA GLN A 16 31.91 10.77 -20.29
C GLN A 16 33.29 10.25 -20.71
N VAL A 17 33.37 9.58 -21.85
CA VAL A 17 34.63 9.41 -22.61
C VAL A 17 34.78 10.62 -23.54
N PRO A 18 35.91 11.35 -23.52
CA PRO A 18 36.10 12.47 -24.45
C PRO A 18 36.21 11.97 -25.89
N GLY A 19 35.33 12.44 -26.78
CA GLY A 19 35.47 12.25 -28.25
C GLY A 19 34.33 11.55 -28.98
N LEU A 20 33.25 11.14 -28.30
CA LEU A 20 32.05 10.60 -28.93
C LEU A 20 30.82 11.40 -28.45
N GLY A 21 29.90 11.72 -29.37
CA GLY A 21 28.62 12.38 -29.05
C GLY A 21 27.92 11.68 -27.87
N GLN A 22 27.26 12.46 -27.02
CA GLN A 22 26.65 12.02 -25.75
C GLN A 22 26.12 10.58 -25.81
N GLN A 23 26.82 9.63 -25.17
CA GLN A 23 26.26 8.32 -24.89
C GLN A 23 25.11 8.52 -23.93
N VAL A 24 23.89 8.25 -24.39
CA VAL A 24 22.73 8.10 -23.52
C VAL A 24 23.06 6.91 -22.60
N PRO A 25 23.11 7.08 -21.27
CA PRO A 25 23.43 5.97 -20.39
C PRO A 25 22.36 4.89 -20.53
N ASP A 26 22.75 3.62 -20.63
CA ASP A 26 21.79 2.51 -20.81
C ASP A 26 20.77 2.39 -19.65
N ILE A 27 21.06 3.05 -18.52
CA ILE A 27 20.28 3.00 -17.28
C ILE A 27 20.24 4.36 -16.57
N ILE A 28 19.05 4.75 -16.08
CA ILE A 28 18.88 5.81 -15.08
C ILE A 28 18.71 5.16 -13.70
N GLN A 29 19.51 5.59 -12.74
CA GLN A 29 19.43 5.14 -11.35
C GLN A 29 19.09 6.31 -10.43
N ALA A 30 18.22 6.06 -9.46
CA ALA A 30 17.99 7.00 -8.37
C ALA A 30 17.62 6.28 -7.06
N GLU A 31 18.17 6.79 -5.96
CA GLU A 31 18.03 6.25 -4.60
C GLU A 31 17.38 7.29 -3.69
N TRP A 32 16.50 6.82 -2.79
CA TRP A 32 15.88 7.64 -1.75
C TRP A 32 15.78 6.89 -0.43
N PRO A 33 15.80 7.61 0.71
CA PRO A 33 15.40 7.01 1.98
C PRO A 33 13.91 6.69 1.99
N SER A 34 13.53 5.74 2.83
CA SER A 34 12.14 5.55 3.23
C SER A 34 11.61 6.71 4.06
N VAL A 35 10.30 6.93 3.96
CA VAL A 35 9.57 8.00 4.64
C VAL A 35 9.61 7.87 6.16
N ASP A 36 9.50 6.65 6.69
CA ASP A 36 9.36 6.42 8.13
C ASP A 36 10.65 5.95 8.80
N ASN A 37 11.62 5.47 8.02
CA ASN A 37 12.90 4.99 8.53
C ASN A 37 14.03 5.28 7.54
N PRO A 38 14.88 6.29 7.76
CA PRO A 38 15.94 6.65 6.83
C PRO A 38 17.04 5.58 6.67
N ALA A 39 17.11 4.58 7.56
CA ALA A 39 17.99 3.43 7.41
C ALA A 39 17.48 2.41 6.37
N LEU A 40 16.17 2.44 6.06
CA LEU A 40 15.61 1.71 4.92
C LEU A 40 15.77 2.59 3.67
N LYS A 41 16.28 2.00 2.59
CA LYS A 41 16.53 2.70 1.33
C LYS A 41 15.80 2.02 0.19
N VAL A 42 15.35 2.81 -0.76
CA VAL A 42 14.71 2.35 -2.00
C VAL A 42 15.47 2.90 -3.20
N MET A 43 15.52 2.12 -4.28
CA MET A 43 16.23 2.49 -5.49
C MET A 43 15.47 2.04 -6.73
N VAL A 44 15.46 2.88 -7.75
CA VAL A 44 14.96 2.56 -9.09
C VAL A 44 16.15 2.39 -10.03
N TYR A 45 16.12 1.31 -10.80
CA TYR A 45 16.97 1.08 -11.97
C TYR A 45 16.08 1.07 -13.22
N HIS A 46 16.10 2.15 -13.98
CA HIS A 46 15.27 2.34 -15.17
C HIS A 46 16.11 2.10 -16.44
N GLN A 47 15.88 0.95 -17.11
CA GLN A 47 16.58 0.60 -18.33
C GLN A 47 16.01 1.38 -19.51
N LEU A 48 16.89 2.02 -20.29
CA LEU A 48 16.53 2.87 -21.42
C LEU A 48 16.45 2.08 -22.73
N LEU A 49 17.31 1.07 -22.88
CA LEU A 49 17.34 0.20 -24.05
C LEU A 49 16.41 -1.01 -23.87
N PRO A 50 15.94 -1.60 -24.98
CA PRO A 50 15.22 -2.88 -24.93
C PRO A 50 16.05 -3.99 -24.28
N LEU A 51 15.36 -4.89 -23.59
CA LEU A 51 15.90 -6.17 -23.12
C LEU A 51 16.40 -6.99 -24.32
N PRO A 52 17.51 -7.75 -24.17
CA PRO A 52 17.99 -8.65 -25.22
C PRO A 52 16.93 -9.66 -25.69
N GLU A 53 16.12 -10.14 -24.74
CA GLU A 53 14.91 -10.92 -24.99
C GLU A 53 13.74 -10.23 -24.29
N ALA A 54 12.68 -9.95 -25.04
CA ALA A 54 11.49 -9.32 -24.47
C ALA A 54 10.84 -10.27 -23.46
N LYS A 55 10.43 -9.71 -22.31
CA LYS A 55 9.63 -10.44 -21.34
C LYS A 55 8.27 -10.75 -21.96
N VAL A 56 7.80 -11.99 -21.82
CA VAL A 56 6.45 -12.44 -22.18
C VAL A 56 5.68 -12.61 -20.89
N CYS A 57 4.52 -11.95 -20.76
CA CYS A 57 3.71 -12.15 -19.56
C CYS A 57 3.04 -13.53 -19.57
N PRO A 58 2.86 -14.19 -18.40
CA PRO A 58 2.29 -15.53 -18.36
C PRO A 58 0.82 -15.62 -18.80
N THR A 59 0.04 -14.54 -18.67
CA THR A 59 -1.40 -14.57 -18.96
C THR A 59 -1.75 -14.34 -20.45
N HIS A 60 -1.08 -13.41 -21.16
CA HIS A 60 -1.58 -12.90 -22.45
C HIS A 60 -0.62 -13.10 -23.64
N ASP A 61 0.53 -13.74 -23.43
CA ASP A 61 1.62 -13.86 -24.42
C ASP A 61 2.13 -12.51 -24.98
N TRP A 62 1.77 -11.39 -24.33
CA TRP A 62 2.22 -10.05 -24.73
C TRP A 62 3.70 -9.89 -24.43
N LYS A 63 4.38 -9.14 -25.31
CA LYS A 63 5.81 -8.86 -25.20
C LYS A 63 6.05 -7.48 -24.60
N TYR A 64 6.99 -7.43 -23.67
CA TYR A 64 7.42 -6.25 -22.93
C TYR A 64 8.93 -6.11 -23.11
N PRO A 65 9.36 -5.33 -24.13
CA PRO A 65 10.77 -5.17 -24.44
C PRO A 65 11.52 -4.32 -23.41
N PHE A 66 10.87 -3.68 -22.43
CA PHE A 66 11.57 -2.81 -21.48
C PHE A 66 11.28 -3.18 -20.03
N ALA A 67 12.23 -2.92 -19.13
CA ALA A 67 12.07 -3.16 -17.69
C ALA A 67 12.57 -1.99 -16.82
N THR A 68 11.83 -1.72 -15.75
CA THR A 68 12.24 -0.85 -14.65
C THR A 68 12.25 -1.68 -13.38
N ILE A 69 13.37 -1.69 -12.67
CA ILE A 69 13.57 -2.54 -11.50
C ILE A 69 13.47 -1.69 -10.23
N GLY A 70 12.64 -2.13 -9.28
CA GLY A 70 12.54 -1.54 -7.96
C GLY A 70 13.29 -2.37 -6.93
N LEU A 71 14.26 -1.76 -6.26
CA LEU A 71 15.07 -2.39 -5.22
C LEU A 71 14.81 -1.76 -3.85
N GLY A 72 14.92 -2.57 -2.81
CA GLY A 72 14.81 -2.15 -1.41
C GLY A 72 15.91 -2.76 -0.54
N ALA A 73 16.53 -1.94 0.30
CA ALA A 73 17.50 -2.34 1.31
C ALA A 73 16.92 -2.08 2.70
N THR A 74 16.97 -3.07 3.59
CA THR A 74 16.41 -2.99 4.94
C THR A 74 17.52 -2.89 5.99
N PRO A 75 17.23 -2.48 7.23
CA PRO A 75 18.25 -2.48 8.29
C PRO A 75 18.87 -3.86 8.56
N SER A 76 18.09 -4.94 8.37
CA SER A 76 18.56 -6.33 8.53
C SER A 76 19.28 -6.89 7.30
N ASN A 77 19.06 -6.30 6.12
CA ASN A 77 19.76 -6.65 4.89
C ASN A 77 20.05 -5.35 4.12
N PRO A 78 21.21 -4.71 4.38
CA PRO A 78 21.54 -3.42 3.80
C PRO A 78 21.89 -3.49 2.31
N SER A 79 22.02 -4.70 1.75
CA SER A 79 22.15 -4.89 0.31
C SER A 79 20.81 -4.65 -0.38
N PHE A 80 20.84 -3.94 -1.51
CA PHE A 80 19.64 -3.75 -2.32
C PHE A 80 19.15 -5.08 -2.88
N VAL A 81 17.93 -5.47 -2.52
CA VAL A 81 17.25 -6.67 -3.02
C VAL A 81 16.08 -6.25 -3.91
N GLN A 82 15.87 -6.96 -5.01
CA GLN A 82 14.77 -6.71 -5.91
C GLN A 82 13.41 -6.95 -5.25
N ARG A 83 12.51 -5.98 -5.40
CA ARG A 83 11.14 -6.01 -4.88
C ARG A 83 10.10 -5.95 -5.97
N PHE A 84 10.42 -5.27 -7.07
CA PHE A 84 9.55 -5.15 -8.24
C PHE A 84 10.33 -5.31 -9.54
N ARG A 85 9.72 -5.96 -10.53
CA ARG A 85 10.09 -5.83 -11.95
C ARG A 85 8.90 -5.23 -12.69
N VAL A 86 9.05 -4.02 -13.21
CA VAL A 86 8.01 -3.33 -13.97
C VAL A 86 8.34 -3.41 -15.45
N PHE A 87 7.66 -4.29 -16.15
CA PHE A 87 7.79 -4.53 -17.57
C PHE A 87 6.85 -3.62 -18.37
N ALA A 88 7.34 -3.04 -19.47
CA ALA A 88 6.62 -2.06 -20.26
C ALA A 88 6.72 -2.34 -21.76
N GLN A 89 5.64 -2.04 -22.50
CA GLN A 89 5.57 -2.20 -23.95
C GLN A 89 6.21 -1.04 -24.73
N ALA A 90 6.40 0.12 -24.09
CA ALA A 90 7.13 1.26 -24.65
C ALA A 90 7.91 2.05 -23.60
N ARG A 91 8.71 3.00 -24.10
CA ARG A 91 9.38 4.05 -23.35
C ARG A 91 8.92 5.42 -23.83
N GLY A 92 8.87 6.38 -22.92
CA GLY A 92 8.71 7.79 -23.28
C GLY A 92 9.98 8.34 -23.95
N GLU A 93 9.82 9.31 -24.85
CA GLU A 93 10.96 9.92 -25.59
C GLU A 93 12.04 10.51 -24.67
N ASN A 94 11.65 11.03 -23.50
CA ASN A 94 12.56 11.60 -22.50
C ASN A 94 12.94 10.62 -21.37
N HIS A 95 12.47 9.37 -21.43
CA HIS A 95 12.66 8.36 -20.38
C HIS A 95 12.16 8.74 -18.98
N ASP A 96 11.40 9.83 -18.88
CA ASP A 96 10.56 10.19 -17.75
C ASP A 96 9.16 9.69 -18.08
N ASP A 97 8.88 8.43 -17.73
CA ASP A 97 7.68 7.73 -18.17
C ASP A 97 6.96 6.96 -17.06
N ILE A 98 5.77 6.47 -17.42
CA ILE A 98 4.88 5.72 -16.55
C ILE A 98 5.55 4.53 -15.87
N ALA A 99 6.53 3.86 -16.49
CA ALA A 99 7.22 2.73 -15.88
C ALA A 99 8.11 3.20 -14.73
N GLN A 100 8.83 4.30 -14.91
CA GLN A 100 9.64 4.90 -13.86
C GLN A 100 8.75 5.36 -12.70
N TRP A 101 7.70 6.12 -12.99
CA TRP A 101 6.82 6.67 -11.94
C TRP A 101 6.05 5.58 -11.19
N SER A 102 5.56 4.56 -11.89
CA SER A 102 4.87 3.43 -11.26
C SER A 102 5.80 2.69 -10.31
N THR A 103 7.05 2.40 -10.75
CA THR A 103 8.05 1.72 -9.91
C THR A 103 8.33 2.51 -8.62
N ARG A 104 8.43 3.84 -8.71
CA ARG A 104 8.61 4.70 -7.53
C ARG A 104 7.45 4.56 -6.55
N MET A 105 6.22 4.63 -7.06
CA MET A 105 5.03 4.49 -6.22
C MET A 105 4.98 3.10 -5.55
N PHE A 106 5.20 2.01 -6.30
CA PHE A 106 5.28 0.66 -5.74
C PHE A 106 6.34 0.55 -4.62
N LEU A 107 7.51 1.15 -4.80
CA LEU A 107 8.55 1.17 -3.76
C LEU A 107 8.13 1.96 -2.52
N ARG A 108 7.36 3.05 -2.67
CA ARG A 108 6.79 3.76 -1.51
C ARG A 108 5.78 2.91 -0.77
N LEU A 109 4.90 2.22 -1.49
CA LEU A 109 3.91 1.32 -0.89
C LEU A 109 4.58 0.15 -0.18
N TRP A 110 5.58 -0.49 -0.80
CA TRP A 110 6.38 -1.53 -0.16
C TRP A 110 7.08 -1.04 1.10
N SER A 111 7.71 0.14 1.03
CA SER A 111 8.34 0.78 2.19
C SER A 111 7.33 1.04 3.33
N ASN A 112 6.12 1.47 3.00
CA ASN A 112 5.05 1.68 3.98
C ASN A 112 4.63 0.34 4.61
N ASN A 113 4.49 -0.71 3.81
CA ASN A 113 4.19 -2.05 4.31
C ASN A 113 5.26 -2.55 5.26
N TYR A 114 6.53 -2.40 4.89
CA TYR A 114 7.65 -2.81 5.74
C TYR A 114 7.71 -2.03 7.06
N ASN A 115 7.61 -0.70 7.01
CA ASN A 115 7.79 0.11 8.22
C ASN A 115 6.53 0.20 9.09
N ARG A 116 5.36 0.36 8.47
CA ARG A 116 4.09 0.58 9.18
C ARG A 116 3.42 -0.74 9.51
N PHE A 117 3.28 -1.63 8.53
CA PHE A 117 2.58 -2.90 8.72
C PHE A 117 3.46 -4.06 9.19
N ASP A 118 4.79 -3.92 9.12
CA ASP A 118 5.75 -4.97 9.50
C ASP A 118 5.60 -6.24 8.66
N ILE A 119 5.26 -6.07 7.39
CA ILE A 119 5.14 -7.14 6.41
C ILE A 119 6.02 -6.85 5.20
N ASP A 120 6.34 -7.90 4.46
CA ASP A 120 7.07 -7.84 3.21
C ASP A 120 6.42 -8.84 2.24
N HIS A 121 6.80 -8.81 0.97
CA HIS A 121 6.26 -9.72 -0.03
C HIS A 121 6.44 -11.19 0.39
N ALA A 122 5.52 -12.05 -0.05
CA ALA A 122 5.54 -13.45 0.33
C ALA A 122 6.79 -14.17 -0.19
N ILE A 123 7.38 -15.02 0.66
CA ILE A 123 8.60 -15.79 0.34
C ILE A 123 8.36 -16.74 -0.83
N GLN A 124 7.14 -17.30 -0.95
CA GLN A 124 6.78 -18.23 -2.03
C GLN A 124 6.87 -17.60 -3.43
N TYR A 125 6.81 -16.27 -3.53
CA TYR A 125 7.03 -15.51 -4.76
C TYR A 125 8.38 -14.79 -4.73
N ARG A 126 9.37 -15.33 -3.99
CA ARG A 126 10.74 -14.80 -3.87
C ARG A 126 10.81 -13.36 -3.35
N ARG A 127 9.78 -12.94 -2.60
CA ARG A 127 9.59 -11.55 -2.14
C ARG A 127 9.53 -10.53 -3.29
N LEU A 128 9.05 -10.96 -4.45
CA LEU A 128 9.02 -10.20 -5.70
C LEU A 128 7.58 -10.05 -6.20
N VAL A 129 7.27 -8.89 -6.78
CA VAL A 129 6.05 -8.67 -7.56
C VAL A 129 6.43 -8.23 -8.96
N ASP A 130 5.89 -8.92 -9.96
CA ASP A 130 6.03 -8.52 -11.36
C ASP A 130 4.87 -7.61 -11.75
N VAL A 131 5.17 -6.57 -12.51
CA VAL A 131 4.18 -5.60 -12.95
C VAL A 131 4.27 -5.47 -14.46
N TYR A 132 3.15 -5.61 -15.13
CA TYR A 132 3.04 -5.55 -16.58
C TYR A 132 2.20 -4.34 -16.96
N LEU A 133 2.86 -3.32 -17.51
CA LEU A 133 2.18 -2.15 -18.07
C LEU A 133 1.81 -2.47 -19.51
N ALA A 134 0.52 -2.61 -19.78
CA ALA A 134 -0.01 -3.06 -21.07
C ALA A 134 -0.71 -1.94 -21.87
N PHE A 135 -0.64 -2.04 -23.19
CA PHE A 135 -1.42 -1.23 -24.13
C PHE A 135 -2.84 -1.74 -24.31
N GLY A 136 -3.03 -3.06 -24.30
CA GLY A 136 -4.31 -3.72 -24.49
C GLY A 136 -5.02 -4.05 -23.17
N GLY A 137 -6.12 -4.80 -23.28
CA GLY A 137 -6.98 -5.19 -22.16
C GLY A 137 -8.14 -4.22 -21.93
N GLU A 138 -9.06 -4.58 -21.03
CA GLU A 138 -10.05 -3.65 -20.49
C GLU A 138 -9.37 -2.72 -19.48
N ALA A 139 -9.67 -1.42 -19.52
CA ALA A 139 -9.01 -0.45 -18.65
C ALA A 139 -9.19 -0.81 -17.17
N GLY A 140 -8.09 -0.81 -16.42
CA GLY A 140 -8.06 -1.16 -15.00
C GLY A 140 -6.82 -1.96 -14.62
N GLY A 141 -6.81 -2.46 -13.39
CA GLY A 141 -5.81 -3.39 -12.88
C GLY A 141 -6.31 -4.84 -12.79
N GLU A 142 -5.37 -5.77 -12.71
CA GLU A 142 -5.65 -7.14 -12.30
C GLU A 142 -4.43 -7.76 -11.61
N HIS A 143 -4.62 -8.31 -10.41
CA HIS A 143 -3.63 -9.10 -9.70
C HIS A 143 -3.85 -10.60 -9.90
N LYS A 144 -2.77 -11.34 -10.13
CA LYS A 144 -2.79 -12.79 -10.31
C LYS A 144 -1.63 -13.47 -9.59
N PHE A 145 -1.93 -14.65 -9.04
CA PHE A 145 -0.92 -15.64 -8.71
C PHE A 145 -0.82 -16.63 -9.87
N GLU A 146 0.35 -16.72 -10.50
CA GLU A 146 0.54 -17.51 -11.72
C GLU A 146 1.91 -18.21 -11.71
N VAL A 147 2.23 -18.90 -12.80
CA VAL A 147 3.52 -19.56 -13.00
C VAL A 147 4.19 -18.91 -14.20
N ASP A 148 5.39 -18.39 -13.99
CA ASP A 148 6.16 -17.71 -15.03
C ASP A 148 7.08 -18.70 -15.76
N GLY A 149 6.74 -18.99 -17.03
CA GLY A 149 7.49 -19.93 -17.86
C GLY A 149 8.87 -19.45 -18.29
N GLN A 150 9.12 -18.14 -18.28
CA GLN A 150 10.44 -17.57 -18.64
C GLN A 150 11.36 -17.39 -17.43
N ASP A 151 10.81 -17.41 -16.22
CA ASP A 151 11.57 -17.32 -14.99
C ASP A 151 11.67 -18.71 -14.36
N VAL A 152 12.82 -19.34 -14.56
CA VAL A 152 13.08 -20.72 -14.18
C VAL A 152 14.12 -20.81 -13.06
N ASP A 153 14.03 -21.84 -12.23
CA ASP A 153 15.10 -22.17 -11.28
C ASP A 153 16.31 -22.83 -11.96
N ASN A 154 17.30 -23.22 -11.14
CA ASN A 154 18.51 -23.93 -11.59
C ASN A 154 18.22 -25.28 -12.27
N ASP A 155 17.03 -25.86 -12.06
CA ASP A 155 16.57 -27.11 -12.68
C ASP A 155 15.70 -26.83 -13.93
N ASN A 156 15.67 -25.59 -14.41
CA ASN A 156 14.86 -25.13 -15.53
C ASN A 156 13.34 -25.31 -15.32
N ARG A 157 12.87 -25.23 -14.05
CA ARG A 157 11.45 -25.32 -13.71
C ARG A 157 10.83 -23.93 -13.60
N PRO A 158 9.66 -23.69 -14.23
CA PRO A 158 8.91 -22.44 -14.07
C PRO A 158 8.64 -22.09 -12.62
N GLN A 159 8.76 -20.81 -12.27
CA GLN A 159 8.63 -20.33 -10.90
C GLN A 159 7.26 -19.70 -10.65
N PRO A 160 6.71 -19.81 -9.42
CA PRO A 160 5.52 -19.08 -9.05
C PRO A 160 5.78 -17.56 -9.05
N ALA A 161 4.81 -16.81 -9.55
CA ALA A 161 4.84 -15.36 -9.67
C ALA A 161 3.61 -14.71 -9.01
N SER A 162 3.83 -13.54 -8.42
CA SER A 162 2.76 -12.61 -8.04
C SER A 162 2.82 -11.45 -9.02
N SER A 163 1.82 -11.36 -9.88
CA SER A 163 1.81 -10.45 -11.01
C SER A 163 0.69 -9.43 -10.89
N ILE A 164 0.99 -8.18 -11.24
CA ILE A 164 0.04 -7.10 -11.41
C ILE A 164 0.03 -6.72 -12.89
N TYR A 165 -1.14 -6.69 -13.48
CA TYR A 165 -1.36 -6.18 -14.82
C TYR A 165 -2.05 -4.81 -14.71
N LEU A 166 -1.49 -3.79 -15.36
CA LEU A 166 -2.15 -2.49 -15.50
C LEU A 166 -2.45 -2.30 -16.99
N TYR A 167 -3.72 -2.43 -17.34
CA TYR A 167 -4.21 -2.42 -18.71
C TYR A 167 -4.45 -0.99 -19.20
N GLN A 168 -4.25 -0.80 -20.51
CA GLN A 168 -4.32 0.52 -21.16
C GLN A 168 -3.53 1.60 -20.41
N ALA A 169 -2.39 1.25 -19.79
CA ALA A 169 -1.69 2.12 -18.85
C ALA A 169 -1.26 3.47 -19.47
N TRP A 170 -0.90 3.48 -20.76
CA TRP A 170 -0.56 4.71 -21.51
C TRP A 170 -1.76 5.55 -21.94
N GLN A 171 -2.97 5.02 -21.84
CA GLN A 171 -4.21 5.73 -22.18
C GLN A 171 -4.86 6.36 -20.94
N ILE A 172 -4.32 6.12 -19.74
CA ILE A 172 -4.81 6.74 -18.51
C ILE A 172 -4.44 8.23 -18.53
N GLU A 173 -5.38 9.07 -18.96
CA GLU A 173 -5.19 10.51 -19.08
C GLU A 173 -5.05 11.22 -17.72
N ASN A 174 -5.63 10.64 -16.66
CA ASN A 174 -5.62 11.22 -15.34
C ASN A 174 -4.73 10.41 -14.39
N PRO A 175 -3.54 10.91 -14.01
CA PRO A 175 -2.61 10.20 -13.14
C PRO A 175 -3.19 9.70 -11.82
N ILE A 176 -4.23 10.35 -11.28
CA ILE A 176 -4.91 9.86 -10.07
C ILE A 176 -5.54 8.48 -10.28
N GLN A 177 -6.04 8.18 -11.48
CA GLN A 177 -6.63 6.87 -11.78
C GLN A 177 -5.54 5.80 -11.70
N LEU A 178 -4.40 6.02 -12.37
CA LEU A 178 -3.26 5.11 -12.29
C LEU A 178 -2.76 4.94 -10.84
N ALA A 179 -2.68 6.02 -10.07
CA ALA A 179 -2.29 5.95 -8.66
C ALA A 179 -3.23 5.05 -7.86
N ARG A 180 -4.54 5.17 -8.10
CA ARG A 180 -5.55 4.32 -7.46
C ARG A 180 -5.40 2.86 -7.87
N GLU A 181 -5.30 2.57 -9.16
CA GLU A 181 -5.11 1.20 -9.68
C GLU A 181 -3.84 0.56 -9.08
N ILE A 182 -2.70 1.28 -9.06
CA ILE A 182 -1.47 0.80 -8.41
C ILE A 182 -1.71 0.47 -6.94
N ALA A 183 -2.38 1.35 -6.21
CA ALA A 183 -2.66 1.13 -4.79
C ALA A 183 -3.64 -0.03 -4.55
N HIS A 184 -4.62 -0.19 -5.42
CA HIS A 184 -5.62 -1.25 -5.40
C HIS A 184 -4.96 -2.61 -5.65
N GLU A 185 -4.28 -2.78 -6.79
CA GLU A 185 -3.65 -4.04 -7.16
C GLU A 185 -2.52 -4.44 -6.20
N TYR A 186 -1.78 -3.45 -5.69
CA TYR A 186 -0.80 -3.73 -4.66
C TYR A 186 -1.45 -4.15 -3.34
N GLY A 187 -2.67 -3.69 -3.05
CA GLY A 187 -3.51 -4.17 -1.97
C GLY A 187 -3.75 -5.68 -2.07
N HIS A 188 -4.15 -6.17 -3.25
CA HIS A 188 -4.29 -7.62 -3.50
C HIS A 188 -2.98 -8.39 -3.31
N ALA A 189 -1.86 -7.84 -3.81
CA ALA A 189 -0.57 -8.49 -3.75
C ALA A 189 0.05 -8.56 -2.35
N SER A 190 -0.33 -7.66 -1.43
CA SER A 190 0.40 -7.46 -0.17
C SER A 190 -0.44 -7.59 1.10
N ILE A 191 -1.75 -7.37 1.05
CA ILE A 191 -2.64 -7.49 2.21
C ILE A 191 -3.32 -8.86 2.16
N PRO A 192 -3.50 -9.58 3.30
CA PRO A 192 -4.22 -10.84 3.32
C PRO A 192 -5.60 -10.74 2.63
N PRO A 193 -5.95 -11.68 1.74
CA PRO A 193 -7.25 -11.68 1.08
C PRO A 193 -8.35 -11.93 2.10
N VAL A 194 -9.46 -11.20 2.00
CA VAL A 194 -10.66 -11.38 2.85
C VAL A 194 -11.88 -11.50 1.95
N GLY A 195 -12.62 -12.61 2.08
CA GLY A 195 -13.69 -13.00 1.16
C GLY A 195 -13.94 -14.53 1.15
N PRO A 196 -14.63 -15.07 0.14
CA PRO A 196 -15.23 -14.36 -1.00
C PRO A 196 -16.49 -13.58 -0.58
N PHE A 197 -16.71 -12.41 -1.18
CA PHE A 197 -17.94 -11.63 -1.11
C PHE A 197 -18.72 -11.70 -2.43
N ASP A 198 -19.97 -11.23 -2.43
CA ASP A 198 -20.86 -11.20 -3.59
C ASP A 198 -20.59 -9.98 -4.50
N GLY A 199 -19.70 -9.07 -4.10
CA GLY A 199 -19.31 -7.90 -4.89
C GLY A 199 -18.79 -6.72 -4.04
N PRO A 200 -18.23 -5.68 -4.67
CA PRO A 200 -17.96 -5.55 -6.12
C PRO A 200 -16.85 -6.48 -6.64
N GLU A 201 -16.04 -7.02 -5.73
CA GLU A 201 -15.01 -8.02 -6.00
C GLU A 201 -15.14 -9.18 -4.99
N ASP A 202 -14.61 -10.34 -5.33
CA ASP A 202 -14.56 -11.47 -4.42
C ASP A 202 -13.71 -11.16 -3.18
N TRP A 203 -12.64 -10.37 -3.33
CA TRP A 203 -11.64 -10.13 -2.28
C TRP A 203 -11.48 -8.66 -1.94
N ALA A 204 -11.87 -8.26 -0.73
CA ALA A 204 -11.93 -6.84 -0.37
C ALA A 204 -10.58 -6.19 -0.03
N ASN A 205 -9.47 -6.92 -0.15
CA ASN A 205 -8.14 -6.43 0.20
C ASN A 205 -7.58 -5.41 -0.81
N GLY A 206 -8.04 -5.44 -2.07
CA GLY A 206 -7.73 -4.42 -3.08
C GLY A 206 -8.28 -3.05 -2.67
N ASP A 207 -9.61 -2.94 -2.50
CA ASP A 207 -10.28 -1.70 -2.07
C ASP A 207 -9.81 -1.19 -0.69
N ALA A 208 -9.54 -2.09 0.26
CA ALA A 208 -8.98 -1.72 1.56
C ALA A 208 -7.55 -1.16 1.41
N GLY A 209 -6.72 -1.81 0.59
CA GLY A 209 -5.38 -1.35 0.25
C GLY A 209 -5.40 0.02 -0.42
N GLU A 210 -6.18 0.21 -1.48
CA GLU A 210 -6.32 1.49 -2.20
C GLU A 210 -6.55 2.64 -1.20
N ARG A 211 -7.57 2.51 -0.34
CA ARG A 211 -7.97 3.58 0.57
C ARG A 211 -6.91 3.88 1.62
N ILE A 212 -6.33 2.86 2.24
CA ILE A 212 -5.30 3.02 3.29
C ILE A 212 -4.03 3.62 2.68
N TYR A 213 -3.57 3.07 1.56
CA TYR A 213 -2.36 3.52 0.88
C TYR A 213 -2.51 4.94 0.33
N MET A 214 -3.63 5.28 -0.31
CA MET A 214 -3.88 6.65 -0.78
C MET A 214 -3.97 7.64 0.39
N ARG A 215 -4.54 7.24 1.53
CA ARG A 215 -4.54 8.05 2.75
C ARG A 215 -3.13 8.33 3.26
N TRP A 216 -2.26 7.32 3.24
CA TRP A 216 -0.86 7.45 3.63
C TRP A 216 -0.06 8.36 2.70
N LEU A 217 -0.15 8.12 1.39
CA LEU A 217 0.51 8.94 0.38
C LEU A 217 0.05 10.40 0.46
N SER A 218 -1.24 10.65 0.66
CA SER A 218 -1.78 11.99 0.91
C SER A 218 -1.13 12.68 2.12
N LYS A 219 -1.02 11.98 3.25
CA LYS A 219 -0.38 12.50 4.47
C LYS A 219 1.11 12.81 4.22
N ASP A 220 1.81 11.93 3.53
CA ASP A 220 3.25 12.06 3.29
C ASP A 220 3.57 13.16 2.27
N LEU A 221 2.74 13.34 1.24
CA LEU A 221 2.80 14.50 0.32
C LEU A 221 2.56 15.81 1.05
N LYS A 222 1.49 15.89 1.85
CA LYS A 222 1.14 17.08 2.63
C LYS A 222 2.22 17.46 3.63
N ALA A 223 2.94 16.46 4.16
CA ALA A 223 4.09 16.65 5.04
C ALA A 223 5.40 16.94 4.29
N GLY A 224 5.41 16.95 2.95
CA GLY A 224 6.61 17.18 2.14
C GLY A 224 7.64 16.05 2.22
N LYS A 225 7.24 14.84 2.63
CA LYS A 225 8.15 13.69 2.77
C LYS A 225 8.37 12.93 1.47
N ILE A 226 7.44 13.05 0.54
CA ILE A 226 7.50 12.51 -0.82
C ILE A 226 7.06 13.58 -1.82
N SER A 227 7.37 13.35 -3.09
CA SER A 227 7.05 14.23 -4.22
C SER A 227 5.93 13.66 -5.09
N THR A 228 5.41 14.44 -6.03
CA THR A 228 4.41 13.96 -6.99
C THR A 228 4.94 12.81 -7.87
N ALA A 229 6.23 12.77 -8.15
CA ALA A 229 6.86 11.66 -8.88
C ALA A 229 6.79 10.32 -8.11
N ASP A 230 6.57 10.34 -6.79
CA ASP A 230 6.36 9.15 -5.98
C ASP A 230 4.90 8.66 -5.99
N VAL A 231 4.00 9.37 -6.68
CA VAL A 231 2.56 9.07 -6.83
C VAL A 231 2.13 9.24 -8.28
N VAL A 232 2.96 8.74 -9.20
CA VAL A 232 2.73 8.79 -10.66
C VAL A 232 2.41 10.18 -11.22
N ASN A 233 2.95 11.23 -10.60
CA ASN A 233 2.68 12.63 -10.93
C ASN A 233 1.22 13.07 -10.73
N ALA A 234 0.45 12.34 -9.91
CA ALA A 234 -0.89 12.76 -9.52
C ALA A 234 -0.87 14.07 -8.71
N ASP A 235 -1.81 14.95 -9.03
CA ASP A 235 -2.02 16.21 -8.32
C ASP A 235 -2.35 15.93 -6.84
N PRO A 236 -1.58 16.47 -5.88
CA PRO A 236 -1.85 16.32 -4.45
C PRO A 236 -3.28 16.70 -4.05
N ALA A 237 -3.90 17.69 -4.70
CA ALA A 237 -5.28 18.10 -4.44
C ALA A 237 -6.29 17.01 -4.87
N LEU A 238 -6.03 16.31 -5.97
CA LEU A 238 -6.87 15.19 -6.41
C LEU A 238 -6.70 13.98 -5.49
N ILE A 239 -5.49 13.72 -4.97
CA ILE A 239 -5.27 12.69 -3.95
C ILE A 239 -6.04 13.02 -2.66
N GLU A 240 -5.95 14.26 -2.16
CA GLU A 240 -6.70 14.68 -0.97
C GLU A 240 -8.21 14.58 -1.19
N LYS A 241 -8.71 15.01 -2.36
CA LYS A 241 -10.11 14.85 -2.75
C LYS A 241 -10.55 13.38 -2.75
N GLN A 242 -9.77 12.48 -3.37
CA GLN A 242 -10.03 11.05 -3.38
C GLN A 242 -10.14 10.47 -1.97
N VAL A 243 -9.24 10.88 -1.06
CA VAL A 243 -9.30 10.49 0.36
C VAL A 243 -10.57 10.99 1.03
N GLN A 244 -10.96 12.25 0.80
CA GLN A 244 -12.20 12.80 1.36
C GLN A 244 -13.46 12.12 0.82
N GLU A 245 -13.45 11.66 -0.43
CA GLU A 245 -14.62 11.04 -1.07
C GLU A 245 -14.73 9.54 -0.79
N LYS A 246 -13.60 8.81 -0.72
CA LYS A 246 -13.60 7.34 -0.67
C LYS A 246 -13.14 6.73 0.65
N PHE A 247 -12.30 7.43 1.42
CA PHE A 247 -11.83 6.95 2.73
C PHE A 247 -12.69 7.51 3.86
N VAL A 248 -12.84 8.84 3.93
CA VAL A 248 -13.44 9.53 5.08
C VAL A 248 -14.89 9.10 5.36
N PRO A 249 -15.79 8.93 4.37
CA PRO A 249 -17.17 8.53 4.65
C PRO A 249 -17.24 7.11 5.25
N LEU A 250 -16.41 6.20 4.76
CA LEU A 250 -16.34 4.83 5.25
C LEU A 250 -15.79 4.78 6.68
N ALA A 251 -14.68 5.48 6.93
CA ALA A 251 -14.09 5.54 8.26
C ALA A 251 -15.03 6.22 9.27
N THR A 252 -15.70 7.29 8.86
CA THR A 252 -16.71 8.00 9.67
C THR A 252 -17.88 7.08 10.04
N LYS A 253 -18.41 6.31 9.08
CA LYS A 253 -19.51 5.37 9.32
C LYS A 253 -19.20 4.41 10.48
N ILE A 254 -18.04 3.78 10.46
CA ILE A 254 -17.63 2.83 11.51
C ILE A 254 -17.30 3.54 12.82
N GLY A 255 -16.63 4.69 12.75
CA GLY A 255 -16.35 5.45 13.95
C GLY A 255 -17.63 5.93 14.66
N ILE A 256 -18.70 6.28 13.95
CA ILE A 256 -19.97 6.69 14.60
C ILE A 256 -20.76 5.49 15.15
N ASN A 257 -20.81 4.38 14.41
CA ASN A 257 -21.77 3.29 14.66
C ASN A 257 -21.16 1.99 15.22
N ALA A 258 -19.83 1.86 15.23
CA ALA A 258 -19.11 0.58 15.29
C ALA A 258 -19.47 -0.35 14.11
N PRO A 259 -18.71 -1.44 13.88
CA PRO A 259 -19.08 -2.42 12.85
C PRO A 259 -20.43 -3.08 13.15
N ASN A 260 -21.23 -3.27 12.11
CA ASN A 260 -22.49 -3.97 12.18
C ASN A 260 -22.26 -5.48 12.33
N ALA A 261 -22.48 -5.99 13.53
CA ALA A 261 -22.33 -7.41 13.88
C ALA A 261 -23.06 -8.36 12.91
N SER A 262 -24.23 -7.99 12.39
CA SER A 262 -24.98 -8.87 11.47
C SER A 262 -24.31 -9.01 10.09
N LEU A 263 -23.51 -8.03 9.67
CA LEU A 263 -22.79 -8.07 8.39
C LEU A 263 -21.45 -8.79 8.51
N THR A 264 -20.89 -8.92 9.72
CA THR A 264 -19.54 -9.48 9.91
C THR A 264 -19.36 -10.92 9.44
N SER A 265 -20.45 -11.69 9.35
CA SER A 265 -20.45 -13.09 8.89
C SER A 265 -21.16 -13.28 7.54
N SER A 266 -21.62 -12.20 6.91
CA SER A 266 -22.28 -12.22 5.61
C SER A 266 -21.25 -12.13 4.48
N LYS A 267 -21.65 -12.59 3.28
CA LYS A 267 -20.89 -12.42 2.04
C LYS A 267 -21.45 -11.31 1.15
N SER A 268 -22.56 -10.68 1.51
CA SER A 268 -23.19 -9.66 0.69
C SER A 268 -22.27 -8.47 0.39
N GLU A 269 -22.58 -7.71 -0.66
CA GLU A 269 -21.88 -6.47 -0.99
C GLU A 269 -21.86 -5.48 0.20
N GLN A 270 -22.89 -5.46 1.05
CA GLN A 270 -22.83 -4.62 2.26
C GLN A 270 -21.77 -5.11 3.25
N ALA A 271 -21.54 -6.42 3.36
CA ALA A 271 -20.51 -6.99 4.21
C ALA A 271 -19.10 -6.69 3.68
N TYR A 272 -18.93 -6.70 2.35
CA TYR A 272 -17.72 -6.22 1.69
C TYR A 272 -17.38 -4.78 2.13
N TRP A 273 -18.34 -3.86 1.94
CA TRP A 273 -18.12 -2.46 2.30
C TRP A 273 -18.00 -2.23 3.80
N GLU A 274 -18.62 -3.06 4.63
CA GLU A 274 -18.45 -3.03 6.09
C GLU A 274 -17.00 -3.38 6.48
N TYR A 275 -16.41 -4.39 5.82
CA TYR A 275 -15.01 -4.79 6.04
C TYR A 275 -14.06 -3.67 5.63
N VAL A 276 -14.20 -3.15 4.40
CA VAL A 276 -13.35 -2.07 3.89
C VAL A 276 -13.44 -0.84 4.80
N ALA A 277 -14.65 -0.46 5.21
CA ALA A 277 -14.86 0.67 6.12
C ALA A 277 -14.21 0.45 7.49
N THR A 278 -14.26 -0.77 8.00
CA THR A 278 -13.67 -1.12 9.30
C THR A 278 -12.15 -1.08 9.23
N ALA A 279 -11.55 -1.61 8.16
CA ALA A 279 -10.12 -1.51 7.92
C ALA A 279 -9.66 -0.04 7.82
N CYS A 280 -10.41 0.81 7.10
CA CYS A 280 -10.13 2.24 6.99
C CYS A 280 -10.15 2.93 8.36
N HIS A 281 -11.22 2.77 9.14
CA HIS A 281 -11.31 3.39 10.46
C HIS A 281 -10.24 2.88 11.42
N ALA A 282 -10.03 1.56 11.46
CA ALA A 282 -9.00 0.95 12.28
C ALA A 282 -7.60 1.46 11.95
N SER A 283 -7.32 1.78 10.68
CA SER A 283 -6.01 2.35 10.26
C SER A 283 -5.70 3.73 10.85
N GLU A 284 -6.71 4.47 11.34
CA GLU A 284 -6.53 5.78 11.98
C GLU A 284 -6.49 5.70 13.51
N VAL A 285 -7.05 4.64 14.11
CA VAL A 285 -7.20 4.54 15.58
C VAL A 285 -6.38 3.41 16.23
N LEU A 286 -5.77 2.53 15.44
CA LEU A 286 -4.84 1.51 15.90
C LEU A 286 -3.43 1.74 15.35
N PRO A 287 -2.38 1.29 16.06
CA PRO A 287 -1.05 1.20 15.48
C PRO A 287 -1.08 0.32 14.21
N PRO A 288 -0.48 0.73 13.09
CA PRO A 288 -0.58 -0.01 11.84
C PRO A 288 -0.13 -1.49 11.94
N LYS A 289 0.94 -1.78 12.67
CA LYS A 289 1.39 -3.16 12.95
C LYS A 289 0.32 -4.03 13.62
N ARG A 290 -0.52 -3.43 14.46
CA ARG A 290 -1.61 -4.12 15.16
C ARG A 290 -2.79 -4.38 14.23
N LEU A 291 -3.12 -3.43 13.36
CA LEU A 291 -4.09 -3.64 12.29
C LEU A 291 -3.65 -4.79 11.37
N MET A 292 -2.40 -4.79 10.91
CA MET A 292 -1.92 -5.85 10.02
C MET A 292 -1.91 -7.22 10.70
N ARG A 293 -1.49 -7.30 11.98
CA ARG A 293 -1.63 -8.54 12.77
C ARG A 293 -3.08 -9.04 12.79
N ALA A 294 -4.06 -8.14 12.92
CA ALA A 294 -5.48 -8.49 12.92
C ALA A 294 -5.92 -9.06 11.58
N MET A 295 -5.50 -8.44 10.47
CA MET A 295 -5.78 -8.92 9.12
C MET A 295 -5.17 -10.31 8.89
N MET A 296 -3.91 -10.52 9.32
CA MET A 296 -3.25 -11.81 9.19
C MET A 296 -3.93 -12.92 10.00
N LEU A 297 -4.30 -12.66 11.26
CA LEU A 297 -5.01 -13.63 12.10
C LEU A 297 -6.45 -13.87 11.64
N GLY A 298 -7.07 -12.86 11.02
CA GLY A 298 -8.37 -12.98 10.36
C GLY A 298 -8.34 -13.99 9.20
N GLY A 299 -7.20 -14.13 8.53
CA GLY A 299 -7.07 -14.91 7.31
C GLY A 299 -8.08 -14.42 6.27
N GLN A 300 -8.80 -15.35 5.63
CA GLN A 300 -9.83 -15.03 4.64
C GLN A 300 -11.18 -14.62 5.23
N SER A 301 -11.34 -14.67 6.55
CA SER A 301 -12.63 -14.48 7.22
C SER A 301 -12.77 -13.06 7.77
N ALA A 302 -13.74 -12.31 7.23
CA ALA A 302 -14.10 -11.01 7.77
C ALA A 302 -14.53 -11.13 9.25
N ALA A 303 -15.37 -12.12 9.58
CA ALA A 303 -15.84 -12.39 10.95
C ALA A 303 -14.67 -12.56 11.93
N THR A 304 -13.65 -13.31 11.53
CA THR A 304 -12.44 -13.53 12.33
C THR A 304 -11.65 -12.23 12.45
N PHE A 305 -11.47 -11.48 11.35
CA PHE A 305 -10.81 -10.18 11.38
C PHE A 305 -11.44 -9.22 12.42
N TYR A 306 -12.77 -9.08 12.46
CA TYR A 306 -13.43 -8.20 13.43
C TYR A 306 -13.16 -8.61 14.89
N LYS A 307 -13.19 -9.92 15.16
CA LYS A 307 -12.88 -10.46 16.48
C LYS A 307 -11.43 -10.16 16.86
N GLU A 308 -10.49 -10.50 15.97
CA GLU A 308 -9.06 -10.33 16.22
C GLU A 308 -8.68 -8.86 16.37
N LEU A 309 -9.36 -7.95 15.67
CA LEU A 309 -9.16 -6.50 15.83
C LEU A 309 -9.43 -6.03 17.27
N SER A 310 -10.53 -6.48 17.89
CA SER A 310 -10.84 -6.18 19.30
C SER A 310 -9.83 -6.82 20.23
N THR A 311 -9.51 -8.11 20.01
CA THR A 311 -8.54 -8.86 20.85
C THR A 311 -7.17 -8.17 20.84
N ILE A 312 -6.65 -7.85 19.66
CA ILE A 312 -5.32 -7.24 19.53
C ILE A 312 -5.27 -5.85 20.15
N ALA A 313 -6.34 -5.06 20.01
CA ALA A 313 -6.42 -3.76 20.65
C ALA A 313 -6.36 -3.89 22.19
N GLU A 314 -7.05 -4.89 22.75
CA GLU A 314 -7.04 -5.16 24.19
C GLU A 314 -5.70 -5.72 24.69
N GLU A 315 -5.01 -6.55 23.91
CA GLU A 315 -3.69 -7.11 24.27
C GLU A 315 -2.55 -6.08 24.15
N THR A 316 -2.75 -5.00 23.40
CA THR A 316 -1.71 -3.97 23.18
C THR A 316 -1.50 -3.18 24.46
N ALA A 317 -0.34 -3.37 25.11
CA ALA A 317 0.00 -2.79 26.41
C ALA A 317 -0.33 -1.29 26.52
N GLU A 318 0.12 -0.49 25.57
CA GLU A 318 -0.26 0.91 25.43
C GLU A 318 -0.11 1.33 23.97
N PHE A 319 -1.02 2.18 23.51
CA PHE A 319 -0.90 2.85 22.22
C PHE A 319 -1.55 4.22 22.26
N SER A 320 -1.14 5.09 21.32
CA SER A 320 -1.72 6.42 21.18
C SER A 320 -1.99 6.73 19.72
N PHE A 321 -3.02 7.54 19.48
CA PHE A 321 -3.41 8.00 18.15
C PHE A 321 -3.96 9.42 18.23
N PRO A 322 -3.78 10.24 17.18
CA PRO A 322 -4.42 11.55 17.11
C PRO A 322 -5.94 11.37 16.95
N THR A 323 -6.73 12.29 17.49
CA THR A 323 -8.15 12.37 17.13
C THR A 323 -8.26 12.58 15.62
N PRO A 324 -8.93 11.67 14.88
CA PRO A 324 -9.04 11.81 13.44
C PRO A 324 -9.69 13.14 13.07
N ASP A 325 -9.16 13.83 12.06
CA ASP A 325 -9.63 15.18 11.70
C ASP A 325 -11.13 15.21 11.38
N TYR A 326 -11.65 14.15 10.77
CA TYR A 326 -13.07 13.97 10.44
C TYR A 326 -13.96 13.62 11.64
N MET A 327 -13.38 13.42 12.83
CA MET A 327 -14.09 13.14 14.09
C MET A 327 -13.90 14.24 15.14
N LYS A 328 -13.38 15.41 14.77
CA LYS A 328 -13.17 16.51 15.73
C LYS A 328 -14.51 16.97 16.32
N GLY A 329 -14.59 16.93 17.66
CA GLY A 329 -15.80 17.30 18.40
C GLY A 329 -16.79 16.16 18.59
N GLU A 330 -16.70 15.10 17.80
CA GLU A 330 -17.64 13.98 17.80
C GLU A 330 -17.15 12.81 18.66
N ALA A 331 -18.09 12.09 19.26
CA ALA A 331 -17.78 10.84 19.94
C ALA A 331 -17.72 9.68 18.95
N PHE A 332 -16.67 8.85 19.02
CA PHE A 332 -16.45 7.75 18.09
C PHE A 332 -15.98 6.45 18.76
N TYR A 333 -16.20 5.33 18.10
CA TYR A 333 -15.83 4.00 18.53
C TYR A 333 -14.38 3.66 18.17
N ILE A 334 -13.70 2.93 19.04
CA ILE A 334 -12.42 2.26 18.77
C ILE A 334 -12.54 0.76 19.07
N PRO A 335 -11.78 -0.11 18.39
CA PRO A 335 -11.82 -1.54 18.66
C PRO A 335 -11.20 -1.84 20.03
N GLY A 336 -11.80 -2.79 20.76
CA GLY A 336 -11.44 -3.16 22.12
C GLY A 336 -12.43 -2.67 23.17
N LYS A 337 -12.45 -3.35 24.31
CA LYS A 337 -13.27 -3.04 25.50
C LYS A 337 -12.44 -2.32 26.56
N PHE A 338 -12.42 -0.99 26.51
CA PHE A 338 -11.66 -0.16 27.44
C PHE A 338 -12.54 0.51 28.49
N LYS A 339 -12.04 0.57 29.72
CA LYS A 339 -12.66 1.27 30.85
C LYS A 339 -12.07 2.68 31.02
N SER A 340 -12.74 3.56 31.74
CA SER A 340 -12.29 4.95 31.95
C SER A 340 -10.86 5.07 32.51
N GLY A 341 -10.43 4.13 33.36
CA GLY A 341 -9.05 4.11 33.89
C GLY A 341 -7.96 3.70 32.89
N GLN A 342 -8.34 3.22 31.71
CA GLN A 342 -7.44 2.79 30.64
C GLN A 342 -7.27 3.84 29.54
N VAL A 343 -8.07 4.91 29.54
CA VAL A 343 -8.10 5.89 28.46
C VAL A 343 -7.69 7.26 28.99
N LYS A 344 -6.74 7.92 28.33
CA LYS A 344 -6.33 9.31 28.56
C LYS A 344 -6.64 10.14 27.32
N GLY A 345 -7.01 11.41 27.52
CA GLY A 345 -7.35 12.33 26.42
C GLY A 345 -8.75 12.13 25.82
N ALA A 346 -9.57 11.26 26.41
CA ALA A 346 -10.98 11.09 26.06
C ALA A 346 -11.80 10.55 27.25
N LYS A 347 -13.11 10.79 27.24
CA LYS A 347 -14.08 10.18 28.16
C LYS A 347 -14.66 8.92 27.52
N VAL A 348 -14.64 7.80 28.25
CA VAL A 348 -15.36 6.57 27.85
C VAL A 348 -16.86 6.76 28.05
N LEU A 349 -17.65 6.52 27.01
CA LEU A 349 -19.11 6.70 27.04
C LEU A 349 -19.86 5.37 27.14
N THR A 350 -19.59 4.45 26.22
CA THR A 350 -20.24 3.14 26.15
C THR A 350 -19.30 2.11 25.54
N THR A 351 -19.59 0.83 25.75
CA THR A 351 -18.90 -0.27 25.08
C THR A 351 -19.94 -1.24 24.55
N LYS A 352 -19.85 -1.59 23.25
CA LYS A 352 -20.78 -2.49 22.58
C LYS A 352 -20.00 -3.36 21.59
N ASN A 353 -20.29 -4.66 21.55
CA ASN A 353 -19.76 -5.60 20.57
C ASN A 353 -18.23 -5.61 20.43
N GLY A 354 -17.48 -5.36 21.52
CA GLY A 354 -16.01 -5.28 21.45
C GLY A 354 -15.48 -3.93 20.97
N TRP A 355 -16.29 -2.88 21.00
CA TRP A 355 -15.89 -1.52 20.63
C TRP A 355 -16.26 -0.53 21.72
N THR A 356 -15.34 0.36 22.06
CA THR A 356 -15.54 1.40 23.08
C THR A 356 -15.73 2.76 22.42
N LYS A 357 -16.84 3.44 22.74
CA LYS A 357 -17.13 4.81 22.30
C LYS A 357 -16.43 5.82 23.21
N LEU A 358 -15.69 6.73 22.61
CA LEU A 358 -14.88 7.76 23.25
C LEU A 358 -15.36 9.15 22.84
N GLN A 359 -15.45 10.08 23.80
CA GLN A 359 -15.55 11.52 23.53
C GLN A 359 -14.16 12.13 23.71
N PRO A 360 -13.50 12.62 22.64
CA PRO A 360 -12.20 13.26 22.76
C PRO A 360 -12.24 14.49 23.66
N THR A 361 -11.22 14.63 24.50
CA THR A 361 -10.95 15.83 25.32
C THR A 361 -9.57 16.42 25.07
N ALA A 362 -8.74 15.75 24.26
CA ALA A 362 -7.43 16.19 23.82
C ALA A 362 -7.20 15.84 22.34
N LYS A 363 -6.13 16.40 21.74
CA LYS A 363 -5.75 16.11 20.33
C LYS A 363 -5.21 14.69 20.14
N THR A 364 -4.71 14.08 21.20
CA THR A 364 -4.14 12.73 21.20
C THR A 364 -4.81 11.93 22.30
N ILE A 365 -5.21 10.70 21.96
CA ILE A 365 -5.82 9.75 22.87
C ILE A 365 -4.80 8.63 23.11
N SER A 366 -4.62 8.26 24.37
CA SER A 366 -3.78 7.13 24.77
C SER A 366 -4.65 6.06 25.42
N VAL A 367 -4.42 4.81 25.06
CA VAL A 367 -5.21 3.66 25.51
C VAL A 367 -4.26 2.61 26.05
N LYS A 368 -4.57 2.10 27.24
CA LYS A 368 -3.83 1.03 27.91
C LYS A 368 -4.60 -0.28 27.85
N GLY A 369 -4.07 -1.26 27.13
CA GLY A 369 -4.61 -2.62 27.10
C GLY A 369 -4.35 -3.40 28.38
N THR A 370 -4.81 -4.64 28.40
CA THR A 370 -4.48 -5.65 29.41
C THR A 370 -3.81 -6.82 28.69
N PRO A 371 -2.47 -6.82 28.56
CA PRO A 371 -1.75 -7.92 27.93
C PRO A 371 -2.08 -9.25 28.60
N PRO A 372 -2.03 -10.38 27.87
CA PRO A 372 -2.12 -11.70 28.47
C PRO A 372 -1.02 -11.82 29.54
N LYS A 373 -1.32 -12.51 30.65
CA LYS A 373 -0.27 -12.89 31.60
C LYS A 373 0.63 -13.92 30.90
N GLU A 374 1.93 -13.63 30.86
CA GLU A 374 2.96 -14.55 30.35
C GLU A 374 3.03 -15.85 31.17
#